data_AF-A0A7W3ISG3-F1
#
_entry.id   AF-A0A7W3ISG3-F1
#
_cell.length_a   1.000
_cell.length_b   1.000
_cell.length_c   1.000
_cell.angle_alpha   90.00
_cell.angle_beta   90.00
_cell.angle_gamma   90.00
#
_symmetry.space_group_name_H-M   'P 1'
#
loop_
_entity.id
_entity.type
_entity.pdbx_description
1 polymer ?
#
loop_
_entity_poly.entity_id
_entity_poly.type
_entity_poly.pdbx_seq_one_letter_code
_entity_poly.pdbx_strand_id
1 'polypeptide(L)'
;MALAPLAVSALALLTERPMHPYEMYSLLLKRQEDEWLKLSPGTLYRTVERLVADGLAVVAGTEREGNRPERTTYAITPEGEEALRTRLVELLRAPVREYPVLPFALGEAHNLPADLVVEQLTRHRISLEARLHELEQGLLDAASRGVEEAYLINVDFLRETVRAQRDWLATLITRITTKDLPWPTS
;
A
#
# COMPACT_ATOMS: atom_id res chain seq x y z
N MET A 1 4.58 -7.56 -20.79
CA MET A 1 4.72 -6.31 -20.00
C MET A 1 4.47 -6.68 -18.54
N ALA A 2 5.29 -6.23 -17.59
CA ALA A 2 5.13 -6.64 -16.19
C ALA A 2 3.79 -6.16 -15.62
N LEU A 3 3.10 -7.01 -14.85
CA LEU A 3 1.83 -6.64 -14.22
C LEU A 3 2.01 -5.48 -13.24
N ALA A 4 1.20 -4.44 -13.40
CA ALA A 4 1.15 -3.33 -12.46
C ALA A 4 0.57 -3.80 -11.10
N PRO A 5 0.90 -3.13 -9.97
CA PRO A 5 0.41 -3.51 -8.64
C PRO A 5 -1.12 -3.71 -8.57
N LEU A 6 -1.89 -2.81 -9.19
CA LEU A 6 -3.37 -2.94 -9.20
C LEU A 6 -3.86 -4.17 -9.96
N ALA A 7 -3.14 -4.60 -10.99
CA ALA A 7 -3.44 -5.81 -11.74
C ALA A 7 -3.12 -7.06 -10.91
N VAL A 8 -2.02 -7.02 -10.14
CA VAL A 8 -1.66 -8.07 -9.17
C VAL A 8 -2.76 -8.22 -8.12
N SER A 9 -3.20 -7.13 -7.48
CA SER A 9 -4.30 -7.18 -6.49
C SER A 9 -5.62 -7.65 -7.09
N ALA A 10 -5.96 -7.22 -8.31
CA ALA A 10 -7.17 -7.68 -8.98
C ALA A 10 -7.14 -9.19 -9.25
N LEU A 11 -6.03 -9.73 -9.77
CA LEU A 11 -5.86 -11.18 -9.97
C LEU A 11 -5.87 -11.93 -8.63
N ALA A 12 -5.20 -11.40 -7.60
CA ALA A 12 -5.20 -12.02 -6.26
C ALA A 12 -6.62 -12.16 -5.70
N LEU A 13 -7.46 -11.13 -5.80
CA LEU A 13 -8.87 -11.22 -5.40
C LEU A 13 -9.65 -12.25 -6.21
N LEU A 14 -9.36 -12.37 -7.51
CA LEU A 14 -10.00 -13.36 -8.38
C LEU A 14 -9.58 -14.80 -8.07
N THR A 15 -8.46 -15.03 -7.39
CA THR A 15 -8.12 -16.36 -6.85
C THR A 15 -9.01 -16.75 -5.67
N GLU A 16 -9.55 -15.77 -4.93
CA GLU A 16 -10.46 -16.06 -3.81
C GLU A 16 -11.84 -16.50 -4.32
N ARG A 17 -12.34 -15.82 -5.36
CA ARG A 17 -13.61 -16.12 -6.05
C ARG A 17 -13.83 -15.19 -7.24
N PRO A 18 -14.78 -15.49 -8.14
CA PRO A 18 -15.26 -14.53 -9.11
C PRO A 18 -15.81 -13.26 -8.46
N MET A 19 -15.46 -12.09 -8.99
CA MET A 19 -15.88 -10.79 -8.46
C MET A 19 -16.19 -9.78 -9.57
N HIS A 20 -17.09 -8.85 -9.28
CA HIS A 20 -17.29 -7.66 -10.10
C HIS A 20 -16.30 -6.54 -9.66
N PRO A 21 -15.80 -5.66 -10.55
CA PRO A 21 -14.77 -4.67 -10.19
C PRO A 21 -15.16 -3.72 -9.04
N TYR A 22 -16.44 -3.36 -8.92
CA TYR A 22 -16.91 -2.58 -7.77
C TYR A 22 -16.77 -3.32 -6.44
N GLU A 23 -16.99 -4.63 -6.44
CA GLU A 23 -16.83 -5.45 -5.24
C GLU A 23 -15.37 -5.57 -4.86
N MET A 24 -14.49 -5.80 -5.85
CA MET A 24 -13.04 -5.76 -5.65
C MET A 24 -12.61 -4.44 -5.01
N TYR A 25 -13.04 -3.29 -5.58
CA TYR A 25 -12.73 -1.97 -5.03
C TYR A 25 -13.18 -1.84 -3.57
N SER A 26 -14.41 -2.26 -3.28
CA SER A 26 -14.99 -2.18 -1.94
C SER A 26 -14.23 -3.06 -0.94
N LEU A 27 -13.78 -4.24 -1.38
CA LEU A 27 -13.01 -5.17 -0.55
C LEU A 27 -11.59 -4.66 -0.29
N LEU A 28 -10.91 -4.10 -1.31
CA LEU A 28 -9.58 -3.51 -1.16
C LEU A 28 -9.60 -2.35 -0.15
N LEU A 29 -10.60 -1.46 -0.23
CA LEU A 29 -10.77 -0.39 0.76
C LEU A 29 -11.09 -0.93 2.16
N LYS A 30 -11.93 -1.96 2.26
CA LYS A 30 -12.24 -2.60 3.55
C LYS A 30 -10.99 -3.22 4.18
N ARG A 31 -10.05 -3.70 3.36
CA ARG A 31 -8.74 -4.23 3.78
C ARG A 31 -7.67 -3.16 3.96
N GLN A 32 -8.01 -1.87 3.76
CA GLN A 32 -7.10 -0.73 3.83
C GLN A 32 -5.90 -0.87 2.88
N GLU A 33 -6.08 -1.52 1.73
CA GLU A 33 -5.01 -1.69 0.75
C GLU A 33 -4.66 -0.37 0.03
N ASP A 34 -5.50 0.66 0.14
CA ASP A 34 -5.20 2.01 -0.36
C ASP A 34 -3.98 2.67 0.30
N GLU A 35 -3.47 2.08 1.38
CA GLU A 35 -2.25 2.50 2.08
C GLU A 35 -0.96 2.24 1.29
N TRP A 36 -0.92 1.18 0.47
CA TRP A 36 0.25 0.83 -0.36
C TRP A 36 -0.09 0.66 -1.84
N LEU A 37 -1.38 0.75 -2.19
CA LEU A 37 -1.85 0.63 -3.55
C LEU A 37 -2.70 1.83 -3.92
N LYS A 38 -2.32 2.54 -4.99
CA LYS A 38 -3.16 3.62 -5.51
C LYS A 38 -4.47 3.07 -6.08
N LEU A 39 -5.57 3.25 -5.34
CA LEU A 39 -6.90 2.78 -5.72
C LEU A 39 -7.74 3.89 -6.38
N SER A 40 -8.42 3.54 -7.45
CA SER A 40 -9.54 4.32 -7.98
C SER A 40 -10.48 3.41 -8.75
N PRO A 41 -11.82 3.61 -8.67
CA PRO A 41 -12.77 2.75 -9.37
C PRO A 41 -12.46 2.70 -10.86
N GLY A 42 -12.37 3.85 -11.53
CA GLY A 42 -12.15 3.91 -12.98
C GLY A 42 -10.85 3.24 -13.45
N THR A 43 -9.78 3.27 -12.64
CA THR A 43 -8.54 2.57 -13.01
C THR A 43 -8.65 1.07 -12.76
N LEU A 44 -9.38 0.64 -11.73
CA LEU A 44 -9.62 -0.79 -11.49
C LEU A 44 -10.45 -1.41 -12.62
N TYR A 45 -11.55 -0.76 -13.04
CA TYR A 45 -12.35 -1.23 -14.18
C TYR A 45 -11.50 -1.41 -15.45
N ARG A 46 -10.75 -0.38 -15.85
CA ARG A 46 -9.83 -0.47 -17.00
C ARG A 46 -8.75 -1.55 -16.81
N THR A 47 -8.31 -1.77 -15.58
CA THR A 47 -7.31 -2.81 -15.28
C THR A 47 -7.90 -4.19 -15.50
N VAL A 48 -9.13 -4.45 -15.03
CA VAL A 48 -9.84 -5.72 -15.24
C VAL A 48 -10.13 -5.95 -16.73
N GLU A 49 -10.60 -4.92 -17.45
CA GLU A 49 -10.81 -5.00 -18.90
C GLU A 49 -9.52 -5.39 -19.64
N ARG A 50 -8.38 -4.80 -19.26
CA ARG A 50 -7.08 -5.16 -19.83
C ARG A 50 -6.67 -6.59 -19.48
N LEU A 51 -6.87 -7.03 -18.23
CA LEU A 51 -6.61 -8.42 -17.83
C LEU A 51 -7.41 -9.41 -18.68
N VAL A 52 -8.66 -9.08 -19.04
CA VAL A 52 -9.48 -9.89 -19.95
C VAL A 52 -8.94 -9.86 -21.38
N ALA A 53 -8.59 -8.68 -21.89
CA ALA A 53 -7.98 -8.55 -23.22
C ALA A 53 -6.66 -9.33 -23.35
N ASP A 54 -5.89 -9.41 -22.26
CA ASP A 54 -4.62 -10.14 -22.17
C ASP A 54 -4.82 -11.65 -21.88
N GLY A 55 -6.06 -12.13 -21.74
CA GLY A 55 -6.38 -13.54 -21.46
C GLY A 55 -6.06 -14.02 -20.03
N LEU A 56 -5.79 -13.09 -19.12
CA LEU A 56 -5.44 -13.36 -17.71
C LEU A 56 -6.68 -13.43 -16.79
N ALA A 57 -7.82 -12.92 -17.28
CA ALA A 57 -9.12 -13.04 -16.65
C ALA A 57 -10.19 -13.30 -17.71
N VAL A 58 -11.34 -13.83 -17.32
CA VAL A 58 -12.47 -14.09 -18.20
C VAL A 58 -13.78 -13.68 -17.54
N VAL A 59 -14.80 -13.40 -18.36
CA VAL A 59 -16.16 -13.18 -17.87
C VAL A 59 -16.69 -14.49 -17.29
N ALA A 60 -17.05 -14.48 -16.02
CA ALA A 60 -17.54 -15.65 -15.29
C ALA A 60 -19.08 -15.74 -15.30
N GLY A 61 -19.77 -14.60 -15.35
CA GLY A 61 -21.22 -14.55 -15.43
C GLY A 61 -21.79 -13.14 -15.33
N THR A 62 -23.11 -13.03 -15.45
CA THR A 62 -23.87 -11.82 -15.15
C THR A 62 -24.79 -12.08 -13.98
N GLU A 63 -24.59 -11.37 -12.89
CA GLU A 63 -25.49 -11.39 -11.73
C GLU A 63 -26.48 -10.24 -11.84
N ARG A 64 -27.77 -10.54 -11.69
CA ARG A 64 -28.83 -9.52 -11.61
C ARG A 64 -29.50 -9.59 -10.24
N GLU A 65 -29.19 -8.63 -9.39
CA GLU A 65 -29.82 -8.49 -8.09
C GLU A 65 -31.01 -7.51 -8.18
N GLY A 66 -32.21 -8.05 -8.39
CA GLY A 66 -33.45 -7.27 -8.48
C GLY A 66 -33.50 -6.32 -9.69
N ASN A 67 -33.84 -5.04 -9.44
CA ASN A 67 -34.01 -4.02 -10.49
C ASN A 67 -32.71 -3.23 -10.80
N ARG A 68 -31.56 -3.70 -10.30
CA ARG A 68 -30.25 -3.09 -10.56
C ARG A 68 -29.71 -3.52 -11.94
N PRO A 69 -28.77 -2.74 -12.53
CA PRO A 69 -28.05 -3.15 -13.74
C PRO A 69 -27.37 -4.51 -13.55
N GLU A 70 -27.26 -5.28 -14.64
CA GLU A 70 -26.50 -6.52 -14.65
C GLU A 70 -25.04 -6.26 -14.23
N ARG A 71 -24.52 -7.08 -13.33
CA ARG A 71 -23.12 -7.04 -12.86
C ARG A 71 -22.35 -8.18 -13.50
N THR A 72 -21.42 -7.84 -14.39
CA THR A 72 -20.48 -8.82 -14.96
C THR A 72 -19.42 -9.17 -13.92
N THR A 73 -19.39 -10.43 -13.50
CA THR A 73 -18.32 -10.96 -12.67
C THR A 73 -17.21 -11.53 -13.55
N TYR A 74 -15.98 -11.45 -13.05
CA TYR A 74 -14.79 -11.96 -13.72
C TYR A 74 -14.19 -13.08 -12.89
N ALA A 75 -13.49 -14.01 -13.53
CA ALA A 75 -12.70 -15.06 -12.89
C ALA A 75 -11.28 -15.06 -13.46
N ILE A 76 -10.31 -15.51 -12.67
CA ILE A 76 -8.92 -15.68 -13.12
C ILE A 76 -8.80 -16.90 -14.04
N THR A 77 -7.90 -16.85 -15.02
CA THR A 77 -7.54 -17.98 -15.88
C THR A 77 -6.29 -18.70 -15.35
N PRO A 78 -5.98 -19.93 -15.80
CA PRO A 78 -4.71 -20.58 -15.49
C PRO A 78 -3.49 -19.71 -15.87
N GLU A 79 -3.56 -19.01 -17.01
CA GLU A 79 -2.54 -18.05 -17.43
C GLU A 79 -2.44 -16.84 -16.49
N GLY A 80 -3.58 -16.38 -15.95
CA GLY A 80 -3.65 -15.35 -14.93
C GLY A 80 -3.00 -15.75 -13.61
N GLU A 81 -3.23 -16.98 -13.16
CA GLU A 81 -2.59 -17.53 -11.94
C GLU A 81 -1.06 -17.59 -12.10
N GLU A 82 -0.58 -18.05 -13.25
CA GLU A 82 0.86 -18.08 -13.56
C GLU A 82 1.46 -16.68 -13.58
N ALA A 83 0.78 -15.73 -14.22
CA ALA A 83 1.23 -14.35 -14.31
C ALA A 83 1.27 -13.68 -12.94
N LEU A 84 0.26 -13.91 -12.09
CA LEU A 84 0.22 -13.46 -10.70
C LEU A 84 1.42 -13.99 -9.91
N ARG A 85 1.64 -15.31 -9.94
CA ARG A 85 2.75 -15.96 -9.23
C ARG A 85 4.10 -15.45 -9.70
N THR A 86 4.31 -15.40 -11.01
CA THR A 86 5.55 -14.88 -11.62
C THR A 86 5.82 -13.47 -11.13
N ARG A 87 4.80 -12.60 -11.15
CA ARG A 87 4.96 -11.22 -10.74
C ARG A 87 5.28 -11.07 -9.25
N LEU A 88 4.62 -11.83 -8.39
CA LEU A 88 4.91 -11.81 -6.95
C LEU A 88 6.34 -12.26 -6.67
N VAL A 89 6.81 -13.32 -7.33
CA VAL A 89 8.21 -13.78 -7.21
C VAL A 89 9.19 -12.71 -7.66
N GLU A 90 8.92 -12.01 -8.77
CA GLU A 90 9.76 -10.89 -9.24
C GLU A 90 9.83 -9.76 -8.20
N LEU A 91 8.68 -9.35 -7.66
CA LEU A 91 8.60 -8.26 -6.69
C LEU A 91 9.29 -8.58 -5.36
N LEU A 92 9.25 -9.85 -4.93
CA LEU A 92 9.89 -10.30 -3.70
C LEU A 92 11.40 -10.55 -3.86
N ARG A 93 11.85 -10.92 -5.07
CA ARG A 93 13.25 -11.34 -5.31
C ARG A 93 14.25 -10.20 -5.17
N ALA A 94 13.90 -9.02 -5.64
CA ALA A 94 14.84 -7.91 -5.72
C ALA A 94 14.16 -6.58 -5.43
N PRO A 95 14.86 -5.66 -4.72
CA PRO A 95 14.33 -4.33 -4.49
C PRO A 95 14.08 -3.63 -5.83
N VAL A 96 12.90 -3.05 -5.96
CA VAL A 96 12.62 -2.10 -7.03
C VAL A 96 13.10 -0.72 -6.61
N ARG A 97 13.52 0.10 -7.58
CA ARG A 97 13.91 1.48 -7.28
C ARG A 97 12.66 2.29 -6.92
N GLU A 98 12.53 2.62 -5.65
CA GLU A 98 11.51 3.53 -5.15
C GLU A 98 12.03 4.98 -5.13
N TYR A 99 11.11 5.93 -5.17
CA TYR A 99 11.40 7.36 -5.04
C TYR A 99 10.67 7.92 -3.80
N PRO A 100 11.12 7.54 -2.58
CA PRO A 100 10.44 7.94 -1.36
C PRO A 100 10.57 9.45 -1.12
N VAL A 101 9.45 10.10 -0.77
CA VAL A 101 9.36 11.56 -0.64
C VAL A 101 10.13 12.09 0.56
N LEU A 102 10.15 11.36 1.69
CA LEU A 102 10.83 11.83 2.91
C LEU A 102 12.36 11.94 2.74
N PRO A 103 13.09 10.93 2.26
CA PRO A 103 14.53 11.07 1.99
C PRO A 103 14.85 12.20 1.00
N PHE A 104 14.01 12.40 -0.01
CA PHE A 104 14.13 13.54 -0.92
C PHE A 104 14.00 14.87 -0.17
N ALA A 105 12.94 15.05 0.62
CA ALA A 105 12.73 16.27 1.40
C ALA A 105 13.85 16.52 2.43
N LEU A 106 14.37 15.47 3.07
CA LEU A 106 15.51 15.56 4.00
C LEU A 106 16.79 15.98 3.28
N GLY A 107 17.02 15.51 2.05
CA GLY A 107 18.15 15.93 1.21
C GLY A 107 18.13 17.43 0.93
N GLU A 108 16.94 18.01 0.77
CA GLU A 108 16.75 19.44 0.49
C GLU A 108 16.54 20.30 1.75
N ALA A 109 16.46 19.70 2.94
CA ALA A 109 16.11 20.40 4.18
C ALA A 109 17.12 21.52 4.55
N HIS A 110 18.37 21.42 4.08
CA HIS A 110 19.42 22.41 4.28
C HIS A 110 19.09 23.80 3.70
N ASN A 111 18.08 23.89 2.83
CA ASN A 111 17.57 25.15 2.30
C ASN A 111 16.65 25.91 3.27
N LEU A 112 16.37 25.35 4.45
CA LEU A 112 15.47 25.91 5.46
C LEU A 112 16.20 26.24 6.77
N PRO A 113 15.75 27.28 7.51
CA PRO A 113 16.21 27.54 8.87
C PRO A 113 16.03 26.35 9.81
N ALA A 114 16.95 26.17 10.75
CA ALA A 114 16.98 25.02 11.66
C ALA A 114 15.71 24.90 12.53
N ASP A 115 15.18 26.02 13.01
CA ASP A 115 13.96 26.08 13.81
C ASP A 115 12.73 25.61 13.02
N LEU A 116 12.61 26.04 11.76
CA LEU A 116 11.55 25.58 10.87
C LEU A 116 11.66 24.08 10.58
N VAL A 117 12.87 23.58 10.31
CA VAL A 117 13.11 22.13 10.10
C VAL A 117 12.69 21.35 11.33
N VAL A 118 13.13 21.75 12.52
CA VAL A 118 12.76 21.11 13.79
C VAL A 118 11.24 21.12 14.00
N GLU A 119 10.57 22.25 13.74
CA GLU A 119 9.11 22.34 13.88
C GLU A 119 8.40 21.34 12.96
N GLN A 120 8.73 21.31 11.67
CA GLN A 120 8.04 20.46 10.70
C GLN A 120 8.35 18.97 10.94
N LEU A 121 9.59 18.62 11.26
CA LEU A 121 9.94 17.24 11.61
C LEU A 121 9.26 16.78 12.90
N THR A 122 9.06 17.68 13.88
CA THR A 122 8.32 17.37 15.10
C THR A 122 6.86 17.03 14.80
N ARG A 123 6.20 17.83 13.93
CA ARG A 123 4.83 17.53 13.47
C ARG A 123 4.76 16.20 12.73
N HIS A 124 5.70 15.94 11.83
CA HIS A 124 5.79 14.67 11.10
C HIS A 124 5.95 13.49 12.07
N ARG A 125 6.86 13.60 13.06
CA ARG A 125 7.07 12.57 14.08
C ARG A 125 5.78 12.26 14.85
N ILE A 126 4.97 13.27 15.22
CA ILE A 126 3.67 13.07 15.88
C ILE A 126 2.70 12.32 14.97
N SER A 127 2.65 12.64 13.67
CA SER A 127 1.82 11.89 12.71
C SER A 127 2.26 10.43 12.59
N LEU A 128 3.57 10.15 12.60
CA LEU A 128 4.09 8.79 12.60
C LEU A 128 3.74 8.04 13.90
N GLU A 129 3.69 8.73 15.05
CA GLU A 129 3.25 8.11 16.31
C GLU A 129 1.77 7.71 16.28
N ALA A 130 0.90 8.57 15.76
CA ALA A 130 -0.50 8.24 15.55
C ALA A 130 -0.66 7.05 14.60
N ARG A 131 0.09 7.05 13.50
CA ARG A 131 0.09 5.96 12.52
C ARG A 131 0.59 4.64 13.09
N LEU A 132 1.66 4.68 13.90
CA LEU A 132 2.19 3.50 14.56
C LEU A 132 1.14 2.88 15.50
N HIS A 133 0.44 3.73 16.26
CA HIS A 133 -0.64 3.29 17.13
C HIS A 133 -1.78 2.63 16.34
N GLU A 134 -2.21 3.20 15.22
CA GLU A 134 -3.24 2.62 14.34
C GLU A 134 -2.85 1.21 13.84
N LEU A 135 -1.61 1.05 13.36
CA LEU A 135 -1.10 -0.24 12.89
C LEU A 135 -1.03 -1.28 14.00
N GLU A 136 -0.57 -0.88 15.19
CA GLU A 136 -0.51 -1.75 16.38
C GLU A 136 -1.91 -2.20 16.82
N GLN A 137 -2.89 -1.30 16.86
CA GLN A 137 -4.28 -1.67 17.16
C GLN A 137 -4.88 -2.58 16.08
N GLY A 138 -4.61 -2.32 14.80
CA GLY A 138 -5.09 -3.14 13.70
C GLY A 138 -4.56 -4.58 13.75
N LEU A 139 -3.28 -4.76 14.09
CA LEU A 139 -2.68 -6.09 14.28
C LEU A 139 -3.29 -6.84 15.47
N LEU A 140 -3.52 -6.13 16.59
CA LEU A 140 -4.18 -6.73 17.77
C LEU A 140 -5.62 -7.15 17.48
N ASP A 141 -6.39 -6.31 16.79
CA ASP A 141 -7.76 -6.63 16.37
C ASP A 141 -7.79 -7.84 15.43
N ALA A 142 -6.92 -7.87 14.42
CA ALA A 142 -6.82 -9.00 13.50
C ALA A 142 -6.45 -10.31 14.21
N ALA A 143 -5.50 -10.27 15.15
CA ALA A 143 -5.14 -11.42 15.97
C ALA A 143 -6.32 -11.89 16.85
N SER A 144 -7.09 -10.96 17.44
CA SER A 144 -8.28 -11.29 18.24
C SER A 144 -9.40 -11.96 17.43
N ARG A 145 -9.45 -11.68 16.12
CA ARG A 145 -10.36 -12.32 15.15
C ARG A 145 -9.81 -13.62 14.56
N GLY A 146 -8.63 -14.06 14.96
CA GLY A 146 -8.00 -15.30 14.49
C GLY A 146 -7.43 -15.23 13.07
N VAL A 147 -7.10 -14.04 12.57
CA VAL A 147 -6.43 -13.89 11.27
C VAL A 147 -5.01 -14.44 11.38
N GLU A 148 -4.63 -15.33 10.48
CA GLU A 148 -3.28 -15.91 10.46
C GLU A 148 -2.21 -14.85 10.12
N GLU A 149 -1.05 -14.96 10.78
CA GLU A 149 0.07 -14.02 10.63
C GLU A 149 0.54 -13.87 9.18
N ALA A 150 0.46 -14.93 8.38
CA ALA A 150 0.82 -14.91 6.95
C ALA A 150 0.05 -13.83 6.15
N TYR A 151 -1.16 -13.47 6.58
CA TYR A 151 -1.96 -12.41 5.95
C TYR A 151 -1.70 -11.01 6.53
N LEU A 152 -0.84 -10.90 7.53
CA LEU A 152 -0.55 -9.66 8.27
C LEU A 152 0.90 -9.19 8.09
N ILE A 153 1.76 -9.97 7.42
CA ILE A 153 3.20 -9.68 7.28
C ILE A 153 3.49 -8.31 6.66
N ASN A 154 2.64 -7.84 5.75
CA ASN A 154 2.78 -6.52 5.13
C ASN A 154 2.49 -5.39 6.13
N VAL A 155 1.50 -5.57 7.00
CA VAL A 155 1.15 -4.61 8.05
C VAL A 155 2.23 -4.58 9.13
N ASP A 156 2.78 -5.75 9.48
CA ASP A 156 3.92 -5.86 10.41
C ASP A 156 5.17 -5.15 9.88
N PHE A 157 5.51 -5.37 8.60
CA PHE A 157 6.59 -4.65 7.92
C PHE A 157 6.40 -3.13 7.95
N LEU A 158 5.18 -2.65 7.68
CA LEU A 158 4.87 -1.23 7.73
C LEU A 158 4.99 -0.67 9.15
N ARG A 159 4.55 -1.42 10.18
CA ARG A 159 4.72 -1.03 11.59
C ARG A 159 6.18 -0.78 11.92
N GLU A 160 7.06 -1.71 11.55
CA GLU A 160 8.51 -1.55 11.80
C GLU A 160 9.11 -0.40 11.01
N THR A 161 8.68 -0.20 9.77
CA THR A 161 9.14 0.92 8.93
C THR A 161 8.76 2.28 9.55
N VAL A 162 7.50 2.43 9.98
CA VAL A 162 6.99 3.66 10.63
C VAL A 162 7.71 3.91 11.96
N ARG A 163 7.92 2.85 12.76
CA ARG A 163 8.67 2.94 14.02
C ARG A 163 10.09 3.45 13.79
N ALA A 164 10.81 2.84 12.85
CA ALA A 164 12.17 3.24 12.52
C ALA A 164 12.25 4.71 12.04
N GLN A 165 11.30 5.15 11.20
CA GLN A 165 11.23 6.54 10.77
C GLN A 165 10.98 7.50 11.94
N ARG A 166 10.03 7.16 12.84
CA ARG A 166 9.70 7.96 14.04
C ARG A 166 10.92 8.12 14.94
N ASP A 167 11.61 7.03 15.23
CA ASP A 167 12.79 7.00 16.11
C ASP A 167 13.96 7.78 15.50
N TRP A 168 14.18 7.61 14.20
CA TRP A 168 15.22 8.34 13.47
C TRP A 168 14.95 9.85 13.46
N LEU A 169 13.70 10.26 13.20
CA LEU A 169 13.32 11.68 13.25
C LEU A 169 13.48 12.26 14.66
N ALA A 170 13.10 11.53 15.70
CA ALA A 170 13.32 11.96 17.09
C ALA A 170 14.80 12.27 17.34
N THR A 171 15.68 11.37 16.90
CA THR A 171 17.14 11.53 17.03
C THR A 171 17.65 12.75 16.24
N LEU A 172 17.20 12.93 15.00
CA LEU A 172 17.61 14.07 14.17
C LEU A 172 17.17 15.40 14.80
N ILE A 173 15.91 15.49 15.25
CA ILE A 173 15.36 16.67 15.92
C ILE A 173 16.22 17.04 17.15
N THR A 174 16.54 16.05 17.99
CA THR A 174 17.41 16.27 19.15
C THR A 174 18.75 16.83 18.72
N ARG A 175 19.42 16.21 17.74
CA ARG A 175 20.76 16.65 17.29
C ARG A 175 20.79 18.06 16.71
N ILE A 176 19.75 18.47 15.97
CA ILE A 176 19.64 19.85 15.47
C ILE A 176 19.41 20.81 16.65
N THR A 177 18.52 20.46 17.57
CA THR A 177 18.16 21.30 18.73
C THR A 177 19.32 21.50 19.70
N THR A 178 20.08 20.44 19.99
CA THR A 178 21.26 20.47 20.88
C THR A 178 22.50 21.02 20.19
N LYS A 179 22.43 21.25 18.87
CA LYS A 179 23.55 21.66 18.00
C LYS A 179 24.67 20.61 17.89
N ASP A 180 24.41 19.35 18.26
CA ASP A 180 25.29 18.20 17.94
C ASP A 180 25.35 17.94 16.42
N LEU A 181 24.37 18.46 15.69
CA LEU A 181 24.41 18.62 14.25
C LEU A 181 24.33 20.13 13.92
N PRO A 182 25.45 20.79 13.59
CA PRO A 182 25.44 22.17 13.11
C PRO A 182 24.60 22.27 11.83
N TRP A 183 23.68 23.24 11.77
CA TRP A 183 22.81 23.41 10.62
C TRP A 183 23.33 24.50 9.66
N PRO A 184 23.45 24.21 8.34
CA PRO A 184 24.08 25.09 7.35
C PRO A 184 23.16 26.24 6.94
N THR A 185 22.88 27.14 7.88
CA THR A 185 22.24 28.47 7.69
C THR A 185 22.02 29.19 9.04
N SER A 186 22.55 28.62 10.13
CA SER A 186 22.53 29.23 11.47
C SER A 186 23.48 30.43 11.56
#